data_AF-A0A2V5N1J2-F1
#
_entry.id   AF-A0A2V5N1J2-F1
#
_cell.length_a   1.000
_cell.length_b   1.000
_cell.length_c   1.000
_cell.angle_alpha   90.00
_cell.angle_beta   90.00
_cell.angle_gamma   90.00
#
_symmetry.space_group_name_H-M   'P 1'
#
loop_
_entity.id
_entity.type
_entity.pdbx_description
1 polymer ?
#
loop_
_entity_poly.entity_id
_entity_poly.type
_entity_poly.pdbx_seq_one_letter_code
_entity_poly.pdbx_strand_id
1 'polypeptide(L)'
;MSNAVANGARTGSDVAEKLRRAAKLSREMIGTAGFDGYFKRVNGAAKEILGYSSAELQAEPFIHFVHVDDRPATEEGRPAVRPRKGSSILRHAM
;
A
#
# COMPACT_ATOMS: atom_id res chain seq x y z
N MET A 1 47.36 -4.63 7.12
CA MET A 1 46.32 -3.61 7.33
C MET A 1 44.98 -4.26 7.03
N SER A 2 44.19 -4.54 8.09
CA SER A 2 42.96 -5.31 8.04
C SER A 2 41.81 -4.46 7.49
N ASN A 3 41.17 -4.89 6.41
CA ASN A 3 39.97 -4.23 5.89
C ASN A 3 38.76 -5.08 6.28
N ALA A 4 38.31 -4.90 7.52
CA ALA A 4 37.06 -5.46 8.00
C ALA A 4 35.91 -4.68 7.35
N VAL A 5 35.40 -5.19 6.23
CA VAL A 5 34.12 -4.75 5.68
C VAL A 5 33.07 -5.06 6.75
N ALA A 6 32.63 -4.02 7.44
CA ALA A 6 31.57 -4.06 8.42
C ALA A 6 30.30 -4.59 7.73
N ASN A 7 30.05 -5.89 7.91
CA ASN A 7 28.81 -6.52 7.50
C ASN A 7 27.74 -6.12 8.53
N GLY A 8 27.32 -4.85 8.46
CA GLY A 8 26.30 -4.28 9.32
C GLY A 8 24.99 -5.02 9.10
N ALA A 9 24.47 -5.64 10.16
CA ALA A 9 23.19 -6.33 10.17
C ALA A 9 22.11 -5.39 9.61
N ARG A 10 21.62 -5.68 8.40
CA ARG A 10 20.48 -4.96 7.81
C ARG A 10 19.26 -5.23 8.68
N THR A 11 18.83 -4.23 9.42
CA THR A 11 17.64 -4.34 10.27
C THR A 11 16.38 -4.11 9.44
N GLY A 12 15.22 -4.58 9.91
CA GLY A 12 13.94 -4.37 9.22
C GLY A 12 13.60 -2.89 9.00
N SER A 13 14.11 -2.00 9.86
CA SER A 13 13.98 -0.55 9.75
C SER A 13 14.68 0.02 8.51
N ASP A 14 15.88 -0.48 8.18
CA ASP A 14 16.67 0.03 7.05
C ASP A 14 15.99 -0.24 5.71
N VAL A 15 15.37 -1.42 5.58
CA VAL A 15 14.63 -1.81 4.37
C VAL A 15 13.36 -0.96 4.22
N ALA A 16 12.61 -0.79 5.31
CA ALA A 16 11.39 0.01 5.29
C ALA A 16 11.67 1.48 4.94
N GLU A 17 12.75 2.05 5.44
CA GLU A 17 13.17 3.41 5.11
C GLU A 17 13.57 3.53 3.62
N LYS A 18 14.36 2.58 3.11
CA LYS A 18 14.74 2.55 1.69
C LYS A 18 13.52 2.47 0.78
N LEU A 19 12.55 1.61 1.10
CA LEU A 19 11.30 1.51 0.33
C LEU A 19 10.49 2.79 0.37
N ARG A 20 10.36 3.43 1.55
CA ARG A 20 9.68 4.74 1.68
C ARG A 20 10.36 5.80 0.84
N ARG A 21 11.69 5.85 0.84
CA ARG A 21 12.47 6.79 0.04
C ARG A 21 12.28 6.53 -1.46
N ALA A 22 12.33 5.27 -1.89
CA ALA A 22 12.09 4.90 -3.29
C ALA A 22 10.67 5.30 -3.74
N ALA A 23 9.64 4.99 -2.95
CA ALA A 23 8.26 5.37 -3.25
C ALA A 23 8.09 6.90 -3.33
N LYS A 24 8.74 7.65 -2.43
CA LYS A 24 8.71 9.13 -2.43
C LYS A 24 9.32 9.74 -3.69
N LEU A 25 10.34 9.10 -4.27
CA LEU A 25 11.05 9.60 -5.45
C LEU A 25 10.46 9.09 -6.77
N SER A 26 9.58 8.09 -6.75
CA SER A 26 8.96 7.54 -7.95
C SER A 26 7.95 8.51 -8.57
N ARG A 27 7.92 8.55 -9.91
CA ARG A 27 6.88 9.24 -10.70
C ARG A 27 5.65 8.40 -10.96
N GLU A 28 5.71 7.10 -10.66
CA GLU A 28 4.54 6.22 -10.73
C GLU A 28 3.76 6.28 -9.42
N MET A 29 2.45 6.05 -9.50
CA MET A 29 1.62 5.93 -8.31
C MET A 29 2.00 4.66 -7.56
N ILE A 30 2.51 4.83 -6.33
CA ILE A 30 2.84 3.73 -5.43
C ILE A 30 2.05 3.92 -4.14
N GLY A 31 1.31 2.88 -3.76
CA GLY A 31 0.52 2.89 -2.54
C GLY A 31 0.51 1.54 -1.84
N THR A 32 0.04 1.55 -0.61
CA THR A 32 -0.25 0.34 0.17
C THR A 32 -1.70 0.40 0.58
N ALA A 33 -2.47 -0.64 0.29
CA ALA A 33 -3.85 -0.78 0.74
C ALA A 33 -3.94 -1.77 1.91
N GLY A 34 -4.86 -1.50 2.83
CA GLY A 34 -5.23 -2.44 3.88
C GLY A 34 -6.17 -3.52 3.36
N PHE A 35 -6.31 -4.57 4.16
CA PHE A 35 -7.28 -5.64 3.91
C PHE A 35 -8.74 -5.18 4.06
N ASP A 36 -8.96 -4.03 4.69
CA ASP A 36 -10.23 -3.31 4.76
C ASP A 36 -10.60 -2.62 3.43
N GLY A 37 -9.71 -2.61 2.44
CA GLY A 37 -9.99 -2.03 1.13
C GLY A 37 -9.65 -0.55 1.02
N TYR A 38 -9.01 0.06 2.02
CA TYR A 38 -8.64 1.47 2.01
C TYR A 38 -7.14 1.65 1.76
N PHE A 39 -6.76 2.71 1.03
CA PHE A 39 -5.36 3.10 0.99
C PHE A 39 -4.88 3.47 2.40
N LYS A 40 -3.69 2.99 2.77
CA LYS A 40 -3.00 3.35 4.03
C LYS A 40 -1.93 4.39 3.80
N ARG A 41 -1.29 4.35 2.63
CA ARG A 41 -0.31 5.32 2.16
C ARG A 41 -0.34 5.36 0.64
N VAL A 42 -0.10 6.54 0.08
CA VAL A 42 0.15 6.79 -1.33
C VAL A 42 1.30 7.80 -1.44
N ASN A 43 2.11 7.72 -2.48
CA ASN A 43 3.15 8.72 -2.76
C ASN A 43 2.56 9.98 -3.42
N GLY A 44 3.39 11.02 -3.58
CA GLY A 44 2.95 12.30 -4.17
C GLY A 44 2.46 12.18 -5.61
N ALA A 45 3.00 11.24 -6.39
CA ALA A 45 2.61 11.00 -7.77
C ALA A 45 1.12 10.66 -7.93
N ALA A 46 0.48 10.07 -6.90
CA ALA A 46 -0.95 9.76 -6.93
C ALA A 46 -1.81 11.02 -7.16
N LYS A 47 -1.40 12.17 -6.62
CA LYS A 47 -2.10 13.45 -6.82
C LYS A 47 -2.00 13.94 -8.26
N GLU A 48 -0.82 13.81 -8.87
CA GLU A 48 -0.57 14.24 -10.25
C GLU A 48 -1.29 13.34 -11.26
N ILE A 49 -1.36 12.04 -10.97
CA ILE A 49 -1.95 11.04 -11.87
C ILE A 49 -3.47 11.00 -11.77
N LEU A 50 -4.03 10.98 -10.55
CA LEU A 50 -5.48 10.81 -10.33
C LEU A 50 -6.21 12.12 -10.02
N GLY A 51 -5.50 13.19 -9.67
CA GLY A 51 -6.10 14.47 -9.30
C GLY A 51 -6.59 14.58 -7.85
N TYR A 52 -6.55 13.49 -7.08
CA TYR A 52 -6.98 13.46 -5.67
C TYR A 52 -5.84 13.70 -4.70
N SER A 53 -6.11 14.40 -3.61
CA SER A 53 -5.20 14.48 -2.47
C SER A 53 -5.02 13.11 -1.81
N SER A 54 -3.92 12.94 -1.08
CA SER A 54 -3.70 11.71 -0.31
C SER A 54 -4.79 11.48 0.74
N ALA A 55 -5.40 12.53 1.28
CA ALA A 55 -6.48 12.42 2.27
C ALA A 55 -7.76 11.86 1.63
N GLU A 56 -8.14 12.36 0.45
CA GLU A 56 -9.29 11.86 -0.30
C GLU A 56 -9.11 10.40 -0.70
N LEU A 57 -7.93 10.04 -1.22
CA LEU A 57 -7.61 8.64 -1.57
C LEU A 57 -7.67 7.70 -0.35
N GLN A 58 -7.37 8.19 0.84
CA GLN A 58 -7.41 7.39 2.07
C GLN A 58 -8.78 7.35 2.74
N ALA A 59 -9.70 8.25 2.35
CA ALA A 59 -11.03 8.35 2.93
C ALA A 59 -12.03 7.34 2.34
N GLU A 60 -11.80 6.90 1.10
CA GLU A 60 -12.69 6.00 0.36
C GLU A 60 -12.01 4.66 0.04
N PRO A 61 -12.78 3.56 -0.14
CA PRO A 61 -12.25 2.30 -0.64
C PRO A 61 -11.54 2.48 -1.98
N PHE A 62 -10.37 1.84 -2.15
CA PHE A 62 -9.56 2.04 -3.36
C PHE A 62 -10.31 1.64 -4.64
N ILE A 63 -11.26 0.72 -4.55
CA ILE A 63 -12.04 0.21 -5.67
C ILE A 63 -12.93 1.29 -6.31
N HIS A 64 -13.27 2.36 -5.57
CA HIS A 64 -14.01 3.50 -6.10
C HIS A 64 -13.19 4.30 -7.12
N PHE A 65 -11.86 4.28 -7.02
CA PHE A 65 -10.95 4.93 -7.96
C PHE A 65 -10.56 4.04 -9.15
N VAL A 66 -11.03 2.79 -9.17
CA VAL A 66 -10.85 1.86 -10.28
C VAL A 66 -12.01 2.01 -11.26
N HIS A 67 -11.69 1.98 -12.56
CA HIS A 67 -12.68 2.00 -13.64
C HIS A 67 -13.71 0.88 -13.43
N VAL A 68 -15.00 1.17 -13.64
CA VAL A 68 -16.10 0.26 -13.30
C VAL A 68 -15.95 -1.13 -13.92
N ASP A 69 -15.47 -1.18 -15.16
CA ASP A 69 -15.26 -2.43 -15.90
C ASP A 69 -14.11 -3.29 -15.34
N ASP A 70 -13.14 -2.65 -14.68
CA ASP A 70 -11.95 -3.33 -14.12
C ASP A 70 -12.13 -3.74 -12.65
N ARG A 71 -13.21 -3.31 -12.00
CA ARG A 71 -13.48 -3.63 -10.60
C ARG A 71 -13.58 -5.14 -10.35
N PRO A 72 -14.30 -5.94 -11.17
CA PRO A 72 -14.39 -7.38 -10.95
C PRO A 72 -13.02 -8.06 -10.97
N ALA A 73 -12.18 -7.73 -11.96
CA ALA A 73 -10.84 -8.28 -12.08
C ALA A 73 -9.93 -7.85 -10.92
N THR A 74 -10.07 -6.60 -10.47
CA THR A 74 -9.30 -6.06 -9.34
C THR A 74 -9.69 -6.73 -8.01
N GLU A 75 -10.98 -6.98 -7.81
CA GLU A 75 -11.48 -7.68 -6.62
C GLU A 75 -11.09 -9.15 -6.60
N GLU A 76 -11.12 -9.83 -7.74
CA GLU A 76 -10.68 -11.22 -7.88
C GLU A 76 -9.18 -11.38 -7.59
N GLY A 77 -8.36 -10.45 -8.06
CA GLY A 77 -6.92 -10.42 -7.78
C GLY A 77 -6.58 -10.14 -6.32
N ARG A 78 -7.55 -9.75 -5.49
CA ARG A 78 -7.32 -9.47 -4.07
C ARG A 78 -7.13 -10.78 -3.32
N PRO A 79 -5.97 -11.03 -2.70
CA PRO A 79 -5.76 -12.26 -1.96
C PRO A 79 -6.80 -12.36 -0.86
N ALA A 80 -7.50 -13.49 -0.81
CA ALA A 80 -8.44 -13.78 0.25
C ALA A 80 -7.72 -13.62 1.59
N VAL A 81 -8.21 -12.69 2.41
CA VAL A 81 -7.72 -12.49 3.75
C VAL A 81 -8.07 -13.75 4.51
N ARG A 82 -7.09 -14.64 4.71
CA ARG A 82 -7.23 -15.69 5.71
C ARG A 82 -7.35 -14.96 7.04
N PRO A 83 -8.51 -15.02 7.73
CA PRO A 83 -8.60 -14.42 9.04
C PRO A 83 -7.49 -15.03 9.89
N ARG A 84 -6.66 -14.18 10.52
CA ARG A 84 -5.76 -14.69 11.55
C ARG A 84 -6.64 -15.37 12.58
N LYS A 85 -6.28 -16.58 13.02
CA LYS A 85 -7.02 -17.32 14.06
C LYS A 85 -7.24 -16.37 15.25
N GLY A 86 -8.48 -15.92 15.45
CA GLY A 86 -8.86 -14.97 16.51
C GLY A 86 -9.26 -13.55 16.09
N SER A 87 -9.16 -13.13 14.82
CA SER A 87 -9.67 -11.82 14.39
C SER A 87 -11.10 -11.93 13.84
N SER A 88 -12.09 -11.51 14.62
CA SER A 88 -13.46 -11.29 14.15
C SER A 88 -13.49 -10.08 13.21
N ILE A 89 -13.45 -10.31 11.90
CA ILE A 89 -13.78 -9.27 10.95
C ILE A 89 -15.31 -9.16 10.94
N LEU A 90 -15.84 -8.22 11.73
CA LEU A 90 -17.23 -7.80 11.64
C LEU A 90 -17.47 -7.28 10.23
N ARG A 91 -18.12 -8.09 9.39
CA ARG A 91 -18.71 -7.63 8.15
C ARG A 91 -19.88 -6.73 8.54
N HIS A 92 -19.74 -5.42 8.40
CA HIS A 92 -20.89 -4.53 8.40
C HIS A 92 -21.65 -4.80 7.09
N ALA A 93 -22.71 -5.58 7.20
CA ALA A 93 -23.79 -5.60 6.24
C ALA A 93 -24.60 -4.31 6.41
N MET A 94 -24.84 -3.62 5.31
CA MET A 94 -26.09 -2.89 5.08
C MET A 94 -26.79 -3.56 3.90
#